data_AF-A0A947NIC7-F1
#
_entry.id   AF-A0A947NIC7-F1
#
_cell.length_a   1.000
_cell.length_b   1.000
_cell.length_c   1.000
_cell.angle_alpha   90.00
_cell.angle_beta   90.00
_cell.angle_gamma   90.00
#
_symmetry.space_group_name_H-M   'P 1'
#
loop_
_entity.id
_entity.type
_entity.pdbx_description
1 polymer ?
#
loop_
_entity_poly.entity_id
_entity_poly.type
_entity_poly.pdbx_seq_one_letter_code
_entity_poly.pdbx_strand_id
1 'polypeptide(L)'
;MREARDRPDEHPRMQDLQSFHERLDHEKGFDVDMLRNAAYLAEEVGEVVQAIRALNRAGDTPLLDAARCQLGEELADCLAYILKLSNYGDIDLEEAYLRKMELNQGRSWNVLKDDA
;
A
#
# COMPACT_ATOMS: atom_id res chain seq x y z
N MET A 1 -7.74 -31.33 5.05
CA MET A 1 -8.35 -30.09 5.55
C MET A 1 -7.56 -28.94 4.96
N ARG A 2 -8.19 -28.01 4.25
CA ARG A 2 -7.50 -26.81 3.73
C ARG A 2 -7.30 -25.86 4.91
N GLU A 3 -6.05 -25.50 5.16
CA GLU A 3 -5.65 -24.52 6.18
C GLU A 3 -6.45 -23.23 5.96
N ALA A 4 -7.06 -22.71 7.04
CA ALA A 4 -7.65 -21.39 7.03
C ALA A 4 -6.51 -20.41 6.71
N ARG A 5 -6.55 -19.79 5.53
CA ARG A 5 -5.69 -18.63 5.23
C ARG A 5 -6.03 -17.60 6.30
N ASP A 6 -5.07 -17.33 7.17
CA ASP A 6 -5.17 -16.47 8.34
C ASP A 6 -5.39 -15.02 7.89
N ARG A 7 -6.61 -14.72 7.44
CA ARG A 7 -7.02 -13.41 7.00
C ARG A 7 -7.21 -12.55 8.26
N PRO A 8 -6.76 -11.28 8.26
CA PRO A 8 -7.06 -10.35 9.34
C PRO A 8 -8.57 -10.29 9.62
N ASP A 9 -8.94 -9.82 10.83
CA ASP A 9 -10.32 -9.64 11.28
C ASP A 9 -11.20 -8.89 10.24
N GLU A 10 -12.52 -8.97 10.38
CA GLU A 10 -13.48 -8.36 9.44
C GLU A 10 -13.25 -6.84 9.26
N HIS A 11 -12.65 -6.19 10.26
CA HIS A 11 -12.25 -4.77 10.24
C HIS A 11 -10.86 -4.62 10.87
N PRO A 12 -9.78 -4.94 10.14
CA PRO A 12 -8.44 -4.93 10.71
C PRO A 12 -7.95 -3.49 10.92
N ARG A 13 -7.23 -3.26 12.01
CA ARG A 13 -6.45 -2.04 12.21
C ARG A 13 -5.10 -2.18 11.51
N MET A 14 -4.37 -1.08 11.37
CA MET A 14 -3.07 -1.10 10.70
C MET A 14 -2.10 -2.05 11.40
N GLN A 15 -2.13 -2.10 12.74
CA GLN A 15 -1.34 -3.01 13.55
C GLN A 15 -1.63 -4.50 13.27
N ASP A 16 -2.88 -4.84 12.94
CA ASP A 16 -3.27 -6.22 12.60
C ASP A 16 -2.68 -6.61 11.23
N LEU A 17 -2.63 -5.66 10.29
CA LEU A 17 -1.99 -5.85 8.98
C LEU A 17 -0.47 -5.96 9.11
N GLN A 18 0.16 -5.12 9.95
CA GLN A 18 1.58 -5.23 10.28
C GLN A 18 1.91 -6.62 10.86
N SER A 19 1.12 -7.06 11.85
CA SER A 19 1.27 -8.38 12.47
C SER A 19 1.09 -9.53 11.47
N PHE A 20 0.14 -9.40 10.54
CA PHE A 20 -0.04 -10.38 9.46
C PHE A 20 1.21 -10.50 8.57
N HIS A 21 1.80 -9.38 8.15
CA HIS A 21 2.99 -9.39 7.31
C HIS A 21 4.23 -9.93 8.04
N GLU A 22 4.41 -9.60 9.33
CA GLU A 22 5.48 -10.17 10.14
C GLU A 22 5.40 -11.70 10.22
N ARG A 23 4.20 -12.24 10.50
CA ARG A 23 3.97 -13.69 10.50
C ARG A 23 4.24 -14.30 9.13
N LEU A 24 3.72 -13.69 8.07
CA LEU A 24 3.87 -14.20 6.70
C LEU A 24 5.34 -14.24 6.26
N ASP A 25 6.12 -13.19 6.55
CA ASP A 25 7.54 -13.13 6.22
C ASP A 25 8.33 -14.21 6.95
N HIS A 26 8.06 -14.39 8.25
CA HIS A 26 8.67 -15.44 9.06
C HIS A 26 8.31 -16.85 8.55
N GLU A 27 7.04 -17.11 8.25
CA GLU A 27 6.57 -18.40 7.74
C GLU A 27 7.15 -18.78 6.37
N LYS A 28 7.34 -17.79 5.50
CA LYS A 28 7.85 -18.01 4.13
C LYS A 28 9.36 -17.87 4.03
N GLY A 29 10.03 -17.40 5.07
CA GLY A 29 11.46 -17.09 5.04
C GLY A 29 11.78 -16.00 4.01
N PHE A 30 10.90 -14.99 3.92
CA PHE A 30 11.11 -13.90 2.98
C PHE A 30 12.29 -13.03 3.40
N ASP A 31 12.90 -12.42 2.39
CA ASP A 31 14.04 -11.52 2.58
C ASP A 31 13.60 -10.21 3.23
N VAL A 32 14.28 -9.84 4.32
CA VAL A 32 14.01 -8.65 5.12
C VAL A 32 14.98 -7.49 4.84
N ASP A 33 15.84 -7.63 3.81
CA ASP A 33 16.71 -6.53 3.38
C ASP A 33 15.87 -5.29 2.98
N MET A 34 16.04 -4.21 3.74
CA MET A 34 15.21 -3.01 3.58
C MET A 34 15.41 -2.33 2.23
N LEU A 35 16.65 -2.31 1.70
CA LEU A 35 16.92 -1.65 0.43
C LEU A 35 16.27 -2.40 -0.73
N ARG A 36 16.33 -3.74 -0.72
CA ARG A 36 15.67 -4.58 -1.71
C ARG A 36 14.15 -4.44 -1.65
N ASN A 37 13.55 -4.48 -0.45
CA ASN A 37 12.11 -4.30 -0.31
C ASN A 37 11.65 -2.88 -0.67
N ALA A 38 12.49 -1.86 -0.46
CA ALA A 38 12.23 -0.51 -0.98
C ALA A 38 12.30 -0.44 -2.51
N ALA A 39 13.17 -1.24 -3.14
CA ALA A 39 13.21 -1.36 -4.59
C ALA A 39 11.95 -2.04 -5.15
N TYR A 40 11.44 -3.10 -4.49
CA TYR A 40 10.16 -3.70 -4.86
C TYR A 40 8.99 -2.72 -4.68
N LEU A 41 8.96 -1.93 -3.60
CA LEU A 41 7.96 -0.86 -3.48
C LEU A 41 8.02 0.12 -4.67
N ALA A 42 9.21 0.47 -5.16
CA ALA A 42 9.34 1.34 -6.32
C ALA A 42 8.83 0.68 -7.62
N GLU A 43 8.93 -0.64 -7.73
CA GLU A 43 8.34 -1.44 -8.81
C GLU A 43 6.81 -1.38 -8.75
N GLU A 44 6.21 -1.64 -7.59
CA GLU A 44 4.74 -1.58 -7.41
C GLU A 44 4.16 -0.19 -7.71
N VAL A 45 4.88 0.88 -7.34
CA VAL A 45 4.48 2.25 -7.72
C VAL A 45 4.47 2.42 -9.23
N GLY A 46 5.39 1.78 -9.95
CA GLY A 46 5.39 1.72 -11.41
C GLY A 46 4.15 1.01 -11.97
N GLU A 47 3.72 -0.07 -11.33
CA GLU A 47 2.51 -0.81 -11.71
C GLU A 47 1.25 0.02 -11.46
N VAL A 48 1.16 0.72 -10.32
CA VAL A 48 0.11 1.72 -10.05
C VAL A 48 0.02 2.75 -11.17
N VAL A 49 1.15 3.26 -11.67
CA VAL A 49 1.15 4.21 -12.80
C VAL A 49 0.55 3.57 -14.05
N GLN A 50 0.87 2.30 -14.34
CA GLN A 50 0.28 1.60 -15.50
C GLN A 50 -1.21 1.35 -15.32
N ALA A 51 -1.64 0.96 -14.11
CA ALA A 51 -3.04 0.75 -13.77
C ALA A 51 -3.86 2.05 -13.90
N ILE A 52 -3.32 3.19 -13.44
CA ILE A 52 -3.95 4.52 -13.64
C ILE A 52 -4.05 4.84 -15.13
N ARG A 53 -3.00 4.56 -15.93
CA ARG A 53 -3.06 4.77 -17.38
C ARG A 53 -4.12 3.88 -18.04
N ALA A 54 -4.28 2.64 -17.57
CA ALA A 54 -5.31 1.73 -18.05
C ALA A 54 -6.71 2.25 -17.68
N LEU A 55 -6.91 2.70 -16.44
CA LEU A 55 -8.14 3.30 -15.96
C LEU A 55 -8.55 4.52 -16.79
N ASN A 56 -7.60 5.42 -17.06
CA ASN A 56 -7.84 6.60 -17.88
C ASN A 56 -8.21 6.25 -19.33
N ARG A 57 -7.61 5.19 -19.90
CA ARG A 57 -7.97 4.69 -21.25
C ARG A 57 -9.32 3.99 -21.27
N ALA A 58 -9.71 3.34 -20.17
CA ALA A 58 -10.96 2.60 -20.10
C ALA A 58 -12.16 3.53 -20.20
N GLY A 59 -12.11 4.75 -19.62
CA GLY A 59 -13.25 5.67 -19.65
C GLY A 59 -14.55 4.99 -19.21
N ASP A 60 -15.64 5.18 -19.95
CA ASP A 60 -16.94 4.52 -19.71
C ASP A 60 -17.12 3.21 -20.48
N THR A 61 -16.02 2.57 -20.90
CA THR A 61 -16.10 1.28 -21.59
C THR A 61 -16.35 0.13 -20.60
N PRO A 62 -16.75 -1.06 -21.09
CA PRO A 62 -16.86 -2.26 -20.25
C PRO A 62 -15.56 -2.69 -19.54
N LEU A 63 -14.41 -2.08 -19.88
CA LEU A 63 -13.12 -2.35 -19.25
C LEU A 63 -12.92 -1.58 -17.92
N LEU A 64 -13.81 -0.63 -17.60
CA LEU A 64 -13.65 0.24 -16.43
C LEU A 64 -13.52 -0.53 -15.11
N ASP A 65 -14.38 -1.52 -14.89
CA ASP A 65 -14.36 -2.30 -13.64
C ASP A 65 -13.10 -3.16 -13.52
N ALA A 66 -12.62 -3.72 -14.64
CA ALA A 66 -11.37 -4.46 -14.67
C ALA A 66 -10.17 -3.54 -14.37
N ALA A 67 -10.14 -2.33 -14.93
CA ALA A 67 -9.08 -1.36 -14.66
C ALA A 67 -9.10 -0.84 -13.21
N ARG A 68 -10.29 -0.69 -12.60
CA ARG A 68 -10.44 -0.37 -11.17
C ARG A 68 -9.95 -1.51 -10.28
N CYS A 69 -10.27 -2.75 -10.64
CA CYS A 69 -9.79 -3.94 -9.93
C CYS A 69 -8.26 -3.98 -9.94
N GLN A 70 -7.65 -3.82 -11.12
CA GLN A 70 -6.21 -3.79 -11.25
C GLN A 70 -5.58 -2.66 -10.41
N LEU A 71 -6.11 -1.44 -10.47
CA LEU A 71 -5.61 -0.34 -9.63
C LEU A 71 -5.70 -0.68 -8.13
N GLY A 72 -6.76 -1.38 -7.71
CA GLY A 72 -6.89 -1.85 -6.33
C GLY A 72 -5.83 -2.86 -5.93
N GLU A 73 -5.46 -3.78 -6.82
CA GLU A 73 -4.40 -4.76 -6.61
C GLU A 73 -3.05 -4.07 -6.45
N GLU A 74 -2.64 -3.20 -7.39
CA GLU A 74 -1.31 -2.55 -7.32
C GLU A 74 -1.18 -1.60 -6.11
N LEU A 75 -2.28 -0.95 -5.71
CA LEU A 75 -2.30 -0.13 -4.48
C LEU A 75 -2.16 -1.00 -3.23
N ALA A 76 -2.74 -2.20 -3.22
CA ALA A 76 -2.59 -3.13 -2.12
C ALA A 76 -1.16 -3.67 -2.04
N ASP A 77 -0.49 -3.91 -3.16
CA ASP A 77 0.90 -4.34 -3.20
C ASP A 77 1.86 -3.23 -2.71
N CYS A 78 1.60 -1.97 -3.09
CA CYS A 78 2.28 -0.82 -2.48
C CYS A 78 2.12 -0.80 -0.95
N LEU A 79 0.89 -0.99 -0.46
CA LEU A 79 0.61 -1.02 0.98
C LEU A 79 1.33 -2.19 1.67
N ALA A 80 1.37 -3.36 1.05
CA ALA A 80 2.07 -4.53 1.57
C ALA A 80 3.56 -4.25 1.82
N TYR A 81 4.26 -3.63 0.86
CA TYR A 81 5.66 -3.26 1.06
C TYR A 81 5.86 -2.12 2.07
N ILE A 82 4.93 -1.16 2.16
CA ILE A 82 4.99 -0.12 3.20
C ILE A 82 4.86 -0.75 4.61
N LEU A 83 3.94 -1.70 4.78
CA LEU A 83 3.76 -2.44 6.04
C LEU A 83 5.03 -3.23 6.38
N LYS A 84 5.58 -3.97 5.42
CA LYS A 84 6.85 -4.70 5.58
C LYS A 84 7.99 -3.79 6.01
N LEU A 85 8.21 -2.69 5.30
CA LEU A 85 9.28 -1.74 5.60
C LEU A 85 9.11 -1.09 6.98
N SER A 86 7.85 -0.86 7.39
CA SER A 86 7.54 -0.36 8.73
C SER A 86 7.89 -1.39 9.80
N ASN A 87 7.58 -2.67 9.58
CA ASN A 87 7.97 -3.77 10.48
C ASN A 87 9.49 -3.92 10.57
N TYR A 88 10.21 -3.93 9.44
CA TYR A 88 11.67 -4.07 9.42
C TYR A 88 12.37 -2.89 10.11
N GLY A 89 11.73 -1.72 10.13
CA GLY A 89 12.21 -0.52 10.80
C GLY A 89 11.74 -0.37 12.25
N ASP A 90 10.98 -1.32 12.80
CA ASP A 90 10.33 -1.23 14.13
C ASP A 90 9.47 0.04 14.30
N ILE A 91 8.63 0.30 13.29
CA ILE A 91 7.77 1.50 13.22
C ILE A 91 6.30 1.09 13.39
N ASP A 92 5.63 1.67 14.39
CA ASP A 92 4.16 1.70 14.43
C ASP A 92 3.66 2.67 13.34
N LEU A 93 3.16 2.10 12.24
CA LEU A 93 2.75 2.87 11.08
C LEU A 93 1.47 3.67 11.36
N GLU A 94 0.57 3.14 12.19
CA GLU A 94 -0.68 3.83 12.56
C GLU A 94 -0.36 5.10 13.35
N GLU A 95 0.46 4.97 14.39
CA GLU A 95 0.85 6.09 15.23
C GLU A 95 1.65 7.13 14.42
N ALA A 96 2.59 6.68 13.58
CA ALA A 96 3.37 7.56 12.71
C ALA A 96 2.47 8.34 11.73
N TYR A 97 1.48 7.67 11.13
CA TYR A 97 0.52 8.29 10.24
C TYR A 97 -0.36 9.32 10.96
N LEU A 98 -0.96 8.96 12.10
CA LEU A 98 -1.83 9.85 12.87
C LEU A 98 -1.08 11.12 13.30
N ARG A 99 0.11 10.97 13.89
CA ARG A 99 0.98 12.09 14.27
C ARG A 99 1.30 12.99 13.07
N LYS A 100 1.57 12.40 11.90
CA LYS A 100 1.86 13.15 10.68
C LYS A 100 0.64 13.90 10.16
N MET A 101 -0.55 13.30 10.21
CA MET A 101 -1.79 13.92 9.73
C MET A 101 -2.23 15.06 10.63
N GLU A 102 -2.10 14.94 11.95
CA GLU A 102 -2.34 16.05 12.90
C GLU A 102 -1.47 17.26 12.57
N LEU A 103 -0.18 17.05 12.31
CA LEU A 103 0.73 18.11 11.87
C LEU A 103 0.35 18.70 10.51
N ASN A 104 -0.17 17.88 9.59
CA ASN A 104 -0.57 18.34 8.27
C ASN A 104 -1.88 19.15 8.29
N GLN A 105 -2.79 18.93 9.24
CA GLN A 105 -4.02 19.73 9.39
C GLN A 105 -3.73 21.21 9.67
N GLY A 106 -2.59 21.52 10.31
CA GLY A 106 -2.12 22.88 10.53
C GLY A 106 -1.38 23.52 9.35
N ARG A 107 -1.23 22.81 8.21
CA ARG A 107 -0.49 23.33 7.05
C ARG A 107 -1.40 24.05 6.07
N SER A 108 -1.00 25.27 5.71
CA SER A 108 -1.52 25.93 4.52
C SER A 108 -0.68 25.52 3.31
N TRP A 109 -1.32 24.92 2.31
CA TRP A 109 -0.69 24.60 1.05
C TRP A 109 -0.93 25.76 0.08
N ASN A 110 0.14 26.41 -0.37
CA ASN A 110 0.04 27.31 -1.52
C ASN A 110 -0.25 26.43 -2.74
N VAL A 111 -1.52 26.27 -3.07
CA VAL A 111 -1.92 25.64 -4.33
C VAL A 111 -1.38 26.54 -5.42
N LEU A 112 -0.32 26.10 -6.10
CA LEU A 112 0.05 26.69 -7.38
C LEU A 112 -1.18 26.50 -8.25
N LYS A 113 -1.85 27.61 -8.59
CA LYS A 113 -2.76 27.62 -9.72
C LYS A 113 -1.87 27.41 -10.94
N ASP A 114 -1.89 26.21 -11.47
CA ASP A 114 -1.39 26.00 -12.82
C ASP A 114 -2.35 26.73 -13.76
N ASP A 115 -2.02 28.00 -14.04
CA ASP A 115 -2.53 28.72 -15.19
C ASP A 115 -1.85 28.13 -16.44
N ALA A 116 -2.47 27.13 -17.07
CA ALA A 116 -2.21 26.72 -18.46
C ALA A 116 -3.39 25.96 -19.06
#